data_AF-A0A1Z8QC74-F1
#
_entry.id   AF-A0A1Z8QC74-F1
#
_cell.length_a   1.000
_cell.length_b   1.000
_cell.length_c   1.000
_cell.angle_alpha   90.00
_cell.angle_beta   90.00
_cell.angle_gamma   90.00
#
_symmetry.space_group_name_H-M   'P 1'
#
loop_
_entity.id
_entity.type
_entity.pdbx_description
1 polymer ?
#
loop_
_entity_poly.entity_id
_entity_poly.type
_entity_poly.pdbx_seq_one_letter_code
_entity_poly.pdbx_strand_id
1 'polypeptide(L)'
;MNNNINVQRNINDDYVVDLLMKDNNVISVFGGGSESGRRALGNRSILADPRSPEMKDIINEKVKHRQWFRPFAPSILREEVKNWFKKDLDSPYMSIVLEFKEEVRHKVPAVVHLDGTGRLQTVTESDNKWYYNFINNFKKKTGVPILLNTSFNDREPIVESPSHALKCFMGTNIDFLYFYEHGILISKEEIK
;
A
#
# COMPACT_ATOMS: atom_id res chain seq x y z
N MET A 1 -5.34 -16.57 22.97
CA MET A 1 -4.65 -15.30 23.30
C MET A 1 -5.68 -14.20 23.11
N ASN A 2 -6.08 -13.52 24.19
CA ASN A 2 -6.90 -12.32 24.08
C ASN A 2 -5.99 -11.23 23.51
N ASN A 3 -5.90 -11.16 22.19
CA ASN A 3 -5.19 -10.06 21.55
C ASN A 3 -6.09 -8.85 21.67
N ASN A 4 -5.80 -8.00 22.66
CA ASN A 4 -6.50 -6.73 22.78
C ASN A 4 -6.18 -5.88 21.54
N ILE A 5 -7.23 -5.38 20.91
CA ILE A 5 -7.16 -4.46 19.79
C ILE A 5 -7.62 -3.09 20.27
N ASN A 6 -6.95 -2.04 19.81
CA ASN A 6 -7.46 -0.69 19.93
C ASN A 6 -8.28 -0.38 18.67
N VAL A 7 -9.52 0.08 18.86
CA VAL A 7 -10.43 0.45 17.76
C VAL A 7 -10.73 1.94 17.84
N GLN A 8 -10.26 2.68 16.84
CA GLN A 8 -10.56 4.10 16.66
C GLN A 8 -11.65 4.25 15.59
N ARG A 9 -12.58 5.19 15.80
CA ARG A 9 -13.70 5.48 14.88
C ARG A 9 -13.67 6.94 14.46
N ASN A 10 -14.39 7.27 13.39
CA ASN A 10 -14.41 8.62 12.78
C ASN A 10 -13.01 9.07 12.34
N ILE A 11 -12.18 8.10 11.94
CA ILE A 11 -10.87 8.35 11.38
C ILE A 11 -11.02 8.81 9.94
N ASN A 12 -10.28 9.86 9.57
CA ASN A 12 -10.22 10.36 8.21
C ASN A 12 -8.93 9.90 7.51
N ASP A 13 -8.93 9.97 6.18
CA ASP A 13 -7.79 9.53 5.37
C ASP A 13 -6.52 10.36 5.62
N ASP A 14 -6.65 11.64 5.97
CA ASP A 14 -5.50 12.53 6.22
C ASP A 14 -4.67 12.03 7.42
N TYR A 15 -5.35 11.60 8.49
CA TYR A 15 -4.73 10.99 9.66
C TYR A 15 -4.07 9.66 9.33
N VAL A 16 -4.69 8.83 8.50
CA VAL A 16 -4.11 7.53 8.09
C VAL A 16 -2.87 7.75 7.22
N VAL A 17 -2.87 8.77 6.36
CA VAL A 17 -1.67 9.19 5.61
C VAL A 17 -0.56 9.65 6.56
N ASP A 18 -0.88 10.41 7.61
CA ASP A 18 0.11 10.81 8.63
C ASP A 18 0.69 9.60 9.38
N LEU A 19 -0.12 8.59 9.67
CA LEU A 19 0.37 7.33 10.24
C LEU A 19 1.28 6.57 9.28
N LEU A 20 0.91 6.49 7.99
CA LEU A 20 1.71 5.83 6.96
C LEU A 20 3.11 6.43 6.84
N MET A 21 3.24 7.74 7.07
CA MET A 21 4.49 8.49 7.01
C MET A 21 5.37 8.35 8.27
N LYS A 22 4.86 7.73 9.34
CA LYS A 22 5.56 7.60 10.63
C LYS A 22 6.03 6.18 10.86
N ASP A 23 7.17 6.05 11.54
CA ASP A 23 7.68 4.80 12.11
C ASP A 23 7.71 3.58 11.16
N ASN A 24 7.81 3.82 9.85
CA ASN A 24 7.68 2.80 8.81
C ASN A 24 6.42 1.92 8.99
N ASN A 25 5.31 2.54 9.37
CA ASN A 25 4.05 1.85 9.56
C ASN A 25 3.58 1.16 8.26
N VAL A 26 3.11 -0.07 8.43
CA VAL A 26 2.46 -0.89 7.42
C VAL A 26 0.97 -0.89 7.71
N ILE A 27 0.17 -0.39 6.77
CA ILE A 27 -1.27 -0.24 6.93
C ILE A 27 -1.97 -1.14 5.91
N SER A 28 -2.75 -2.12 6.39
CA SER A 28 -3.70 -2.81 5.53
C SER A 28 -4.99 -2.02 5.41
N VAL A 29 -5.54 -1.99 4.20
CA VAL A 29 -6.78 -1.29 3.88
C VAL A 29 -7.80 -2.26 3.32
N PHE A 30 -9.05 -2.09 3.77
CA PHE A 30 -10.19 -2.88 3.36
C PHE A 30 -11.39 -1.96 3.13
N GLY A 31 -12.00 -2.03 1.96
CA GLY A 31 -13.24 -1.33 1.65
C GLY A 31 -13.57 -1.40 0.17
N GLY A 32 -14.75 -0.93 -0.20
CA GLY A 32 -15.25 -0.93 -1.56
C GLY A 32 -15.45 -2.34 -2.13
N GLY A 33 -15.78 -2.38 -3.42
CA GLY A 33 -15.87 -3.62 -4.19
C GLY A 33 -14.51 -4.31 -4.31
N SER A 34 -14.49 -5.64 -4.21
CA SER A 34 -13.27 -6.43 -4.35
C SER A 34 -12.68 -6.30 -5.76
N GLU A 35 -11.35 -6.28 -5.86
CA GLU A 35 -10.66 -6.36 -7.13
C GLU A 35 -10.83 -7.74 -7.77
N SER A 36 -10.98 -7.79 -9.10
CA SER A 36 -10.91 -9.06 -9.81
C SER A 36 -9.47 -9.49 -10.07
N GLY A 37 -9.14 -10.74 -9.72
CA GLY A 37 -7.87 -11.39 -10.05
C GLY A 37 -6.85 -11.43 -8.91
N ARG A 38 -5.57 -11.56 -9.28
CA ARG A 38 -4.45 -11.86 -8.36
C ARG A 38 -3.75 -10.63 -7.79
N ARG A 39 -4.28 -9.43 -8.02
CA ARG A 39 -3.65 -8.15 -7.66
C ARG A 39 -4.61 -7.35 -6.80
N ALA A 40 -4.10 -6.82 -5.70
CA ALA A 40 -4.80 -5.76 -5.01
C ALA A 40 -4.47 -4.42 -5.67
N LEU A 41 -5.50 -3.60 -5.85
CA LEU A 41 -5.48 -2.35 -6.63
C LEU A 41 -6.05 -1.18 -5.80
N GLY A 42 -6.02 -1.29 -4.47
CA GLY A 42 -6.40 -0.24 -3.52
C GLY A 42 -7.47 -0.63 -2.51
N ASN A 43 -8.23 -1.71 -2.73
CA ASN A 43 -9.40 -2.08 -1.92
C ASN A 43 -9.14 -3.22 -0.95
N ARG A 44 -8.21 -4.12 -1.28
CA ARG A 44 -7.73 -5.21 -0.41
C ARG A 44 -6.20 -5.20 -0.35
N SER A 45 -5.64 -4.08 0.08
CA SER A 45 -4.21 -3.78 -0.10
C SER A 45 -3.47 -3.63 1.22
N ILE A 46 -2.17 -3.91 1.21
CA ILE A 46 -1.22 -3.47 2.22
C ILE A 46 -0.45 -2.32 1.59
N LEU A 47 -0.53 -1.17 2.25
CA LEU A 47 0.07 0.08 1.84
C LEU A 47 1.25 0.41 2.75
N ALA A 48 2.27 1.02 2.17
CA ALA A 48 3.41 1.54 2.90
C ALA A 48 4.02 2.75 2.20
N ASP A 49 4.76 3.55 2.97
CA ASP A 49 5.56 4.66 2.47
C ASP A 49 6.74 4.12 1.63
N PRO A 50 6.82 4.44 0.33
CA PRO A 50 7.86 3.89 -0.52
C PRO A 50 9.22 4.58 -0.37
N ARG A 51 9.29 5.68 0.40
CA ARG A 51 10.49 6.52 0.54
C ARG A 51 11.56 5.89 1.44
N SER A 52 11.17 5.03 2.38
CA SER A 52 12.11 4.30 3.24
C SER A 52 12.78 3.15 2.46
N PRO A 53 14.12 3.03 2.51
CA PRO A 53 14.82 1.88 1.92
C PRO A 53 14.59 0.58 2.71
N GLU A 54 14.29 0.66 4.01
CA GLU A 54 14.05 -0.52 4.86
C GLU A 54 12.66 -1.13 4.64
N MET A 55 11.73 -0.41 4.00
CA MET A 55 10.33 -0.82 3.91
C MET A 55 10.11 -2.18 3.24
N LYS A 56 10.96 -2.56 2.29
CA LYS A 56 10.90 -3.89 1.66
C LYS A 56 11.12 -4.99 2.70
N ASP A 57 12.14 -4.82 3.53
CA ASP A 57 12.53 -5.79 4.54
C ASP A 57 11.49 -5.86 5.64
N ILE A 58 10.97 -4.70 6.08
CA ILE A 58 9.89 -4.59 7.07
C ILE A 58 8.63 -5.34 6.61
N ILE A 59 8.17 -5.14 5.37
CA ILE A 59 6.98 -5.84 4.87
C ILE A 59 7.24 -7.34 4.73
N ASN A 60 8.44 -7.73 4.29
CA ASN A 60 8.81 -9.14 4.20
C ASN A 60 8.88 -9.80 5.58
N GLU A 61 9.38 -9.12 6.60
CA GLU A 61 9.42 -9.61 7.96
C GLU A 61 8.03 -9.68 8.60
N LYS A 62 7.23 -8.60 8.47
CA LYS A 62 5.95 -8.46 9.16
C LYS A 62 4.83 -9.32 8.58
N VAL A 63 4.85 -9.59 7.26
CA VAL A 63 3.71 -10.23 6.59
C VAL A 63 4.06 -11.10 5.40
N LYS A 64 5.00 -10.74 4.51
CA LYS A 64 5.14 -11.48 3.23
C LYS A 64 6.04 -12.69 3.30
N HIS A 65 7.04 -12.68 4.16
CA HIS A 65 8.03 -13.74 4.30
C HIS A 65 8.64 -14.16 2.95
N ARG A 66 8.88 -13.18 2.05
CA ARG A 66 9.45 -13.39 0.71
C ARG A 66 10.95 -13.10 0.72
N GLN A 67 11.63 -13.60 -0.31
CA GLN A 67 13.04 -13.30 -0.56
C GLN A 67 13.23 -11.79 -0.77
N TRP A 68 14.33 -11.25 -0.25
CA TRP A 68 14.66 -9.81 -0.24
C TRP A 68 14.62 -9.14 -1.63
N PHE A 69 14.94 -9.88 -2.69
CA PHE A 69 14.96 -9.35 -4.05
C PHE A 69 13.58 -9.27 -4.71
N ARG A 70 12.53 -9.87 -4.12
CA ARG A 70 11.19 -9.83 -4.73
C ARG A 70 10.63 -8.41 -4.64
N PRO A 71 10.29 -7.79 -5.77
CA PRO A 71 9.86 -6.41 -5.76
C PRO A 71 8.41 -6.24 -5.31
N PHE A 72 8.14 -5.06 -4.75
CA PHE A 72 6.80 -4.53 -4.53
C PHE A 72 6.39 -3.58 -5.67
N ALA A 73 5.09 -3.32 -5.79
CA ALA A 73 4.54 -2.53 -6.88
C ALA A 73 4.35 -1.05 -6.46
N PRO A 74 4.72 -0.09 -7.31
CA PRO A 74 4.32 1.30 -7.14
C PRO A 74 2.88 1.52 -7.63
N SER A 75 1.99 2.05 -6.78
CA SER A 75 0.72 2.64 -7.23
C SER A 75 0.89 4.14 -7.34
N ILE A 76 0.65 4.70 -8.54
CA ILE A 76 0.95 6.10 -8.89
C ILE A 76 -0.28 6.79 -9.48
N LEU A 77 -0.46 8.09 -9.17
CA LEU A 77 -1.45 8.93 -9.87
C LEU A 77 -1.15 8.93 -11.37
N ARG A 78 -2.16 8.67 -12.19
CA ARG A 78 -1.99 8.50 -13.63
C ARG A 78 -1.27 9.70 -14.28
N GLU A 79 -1.64 10.92 -13.92
CA GLU A 79 -1.07 12.15 -14.45
C GLU A 79 0.41 12.38 -14.11
N GLU A 80 0.94 11.65 -13.12
CA GLU A 80 2.33 11.75 -12.67
C GLU A 80 3.28 10.75 -13.35
N VAL A 81 2.76 9.77 -14.11
CA VAL A 81 3.58 8.72 -14.74
C VAL A 81 4.72 9.31 -15.58
N LYS A 82 4.44 10.30 -16.43
CA LYS A 82 5.44 10.98 -17.27
C LYS A 82 6.56 11.65 -16.48
N ASN A 83 6.34 11.99 -15.21
CA ASN A 83 7.33 12.63 -14.35
C ASN A 83 8.25 11.60 -13.67
N TRP A 84 7.82 10.34 -13.58
CA TRP A 84 8.51 9.31 -12.81
C TRP A 84 9.08 8.15 -13.65
N PHE A 85 8.49 7.85 -14.79
CA PHE A 85 8.87 6.73 -15.66
C PHE A 85 9.34 7.23 -17.04
N LYS A 86 10.21 6.45 -17.70
CA LYS A 86 10.73 6.77 -19.04
C LYS A 86 9.67 6.69 -20.15
N LYS A 87 8.58 5.96 -19.91
CA LYS A 87 7.42 5.86 -20.82
C LYS A 87 6.15 6.28 -20.08
N ASP A 88 5.28 7.00 -20.77
CA ASP A 88 3.98 7.44 -20.26
C ASP A 88 2.89 6.47 -20.74
N LEU A 89 2.63 5.42 -19.97
CA LEU A 89 1.69 4.35 -20.32
C LEU A 89 0.73 4.05 -19.17
N ASP A 90 -0.48 3.64 -19.54
CA ASP A 90 -1.53 3.23 -18.61
C ASP A 90 -1.28 1.79 -18.14
N SER A 91 -1.37 1.55 -16.84
CA SER A 91 -1.34 0.20 -16.28
C SER A 91 -2.27 0.08 -15.07
N PRO A 92 -3.60 0.19 -15.25
CA PRO A 92 -4.55 0.18 -14.14
C PRO A 92 -4.55 -1.15 -13.36
N TYR A 93 -4.08 -2.24 -13.98
CA TYR A 93 -4.12 -3.60 -13.42
C TYR A 93 -2.76 -4.18 -13.00
N MET A 94 -1.73 -3.34 -12.84
CA MET A 94 -0.36 -3.78 -12.54
C MET A 94 0.20 -4.79 -13.56
N SER A 95 -0.05 -4.55 -14.85
CA SER A 95 0.30 -5.48 -15.93
C SER A 95 1.62 -5.14 -16.64
N ILE A 96 2.12 -3.92 -16.47
CA ILE A 96 3.27 -3.40 -17.22
C ILE A 96 4.42 -3.10 -16.25
N VAL A 97 5.63 -3.44 -16.67
CA VAL A 97 6.88 -3.04 -16.01
C VAL A 97 7.49 -1.89 -16.81
N LEU A 98 7.76 -0.78 -16.14
CA LEU A 98 8.38 0.40 -16.74
C LEU A 98 9.66 0.75 -16.02
N GLU A 99 10.59 1.35 -16.76
CA GLU A 99 11.83 1.88 -16.20
C GLU A 99 11.56 3.25 -15.53
N PHE A 100 12.01 3.41 -14.29
CA PHE A 100 11.99 4.73 -13.64
C PHE A 100 12.97 5.67 -14.33
N LYS A 101 12.70 6.97 -14.27
CA LYS A 101 13.71 7.97 -14.59
C LYS A 101 14.78 7.98 -13.49
N GLU A 102 16.03 8.10 -13.89
CA GLU A 102 17.19 7.93 -13.01
C GLU A 102 17.21 8.98 -11.88
N GLU A 103 16.76 10.19 -12.20
CA GLU A 103 16.71 11.34 -11.29
C GLU A 103 15.62 11.24 -10.21
N VAL A 104 14.66 10.32 -10.30
CA VAL A 104 13.60 10.17 -9.28
C VAL A 104 13.61 8.84 -8.54
N ARG A 105 14.24 7.78 -9.07
CA ARG A 105 14.14 6.43 -8.48
C ARG A 105 14.63 6.37 -7.02
N HIS A 106 15.60 7.20 -6.65
CA HIS A 106 16.13 7.29 -5.29
C HIS A 106 15.11 7.83 -4.27
N LYS A 107 14.04 8.49 -4.74
CA LYS A 107 12.97 9.03 -3.88
C LYS A 107 11.99 7.96 -3.40
N VAL A 108 11.96 6.79 -4.05
CA VAL A 108 10.99 5.71 -3.78
C VAL A 108 11.66 4.32 -3.77
N PRO A 109 12.76 4.13 -3.02
CA PRO A 109 13.58 2.90 -3.09
C PRO A 109 12.80 1.61 -2.81
N ALA A 110 11.71 1.66 -2.04
CA ALA A 110 10.94 0.48 -1.68
C ALA A 110 10.18 -0.18 -2.84
N VAL A 111 9.96 0.53 -3.94
CA VAL A 111 9.19 0.06 -5.12
C VAL A 111 10.01 -0.03 -6.40
N VAL A 112 11.31 0.29 -6.33
CA VAL A 112 12.25 0.17 -7.46
C VAL A 112 12.90 -1.21 -7.44
N HIS A 113 12.85 -1.92 -8.55
CA HIS A 113 13.51 -3.20 -8.77
C HIS A 113 15.04 -3.01 -8.88
N LEU A 114 15.81 -4.11 -8.76
CA LEU A 114 17.28 -4.05 -8.86
C LEU A 114 17.79 -3.51 -10.20
N ASP A 115 17.02 -3.72 -11.27
CA ASP A 115 17.31 -3.23 -12.62
C ASP A 115 16.79 -1.79 -12.87
N GLY A 116 16.28 -1.10 -11.85
CA GLY A 116 15.73 0.25 -11.98
C GLY A 116 14.29 0.32 -12.49
N THR A 117 13.62 -0.82 -12.66
CA THR A 117 12.22 -0.87 -13.13
C THR A 117 11.20 -0.90 -12.00
N GLY A 118 9.92 -0.77 -12.31
CA GLY A 118 8.80 -0.96 -11.39
C GLY A 118 7.57 -1.47 -12.11
N ARG A 119 6.88 -2.45 -11.52
CA ARG A 119 5.58 -2.91 -12.04
C ARG A 119 4.45 -2.03 -11.52
N LEU A 120 4.18 -0.92 -12.20
CA LEU A 120 3.29 0.11 -11.69
C LEU A 120 1.80 -0.22 -11.83
N GLN A 121 1.00 0.30 -10.91
CA GLN A 121 -0.43 0.54 -11.06
C GLN A 121 -0.66 2.02 -11.34
N THR A 122 -1.28 2.38 -12.46
CA THR A 122 -1.79 3.74 -12.66
C THR A 122 -3.16 3.90 -12.03
N VAL A 123 -3.38 4.96 -11.27
CA VAL A 123 -4.62 5.23 -10.56
C VAL A 123 -5.24 6.52 -11.07
N THR A 124 -6.48 6.43 -11.55
CA THR A 124 -7.31 7.60 -11.89
C THR A 124 -8.46 7.74 -10.87
N GLU A 125 -9.06 8.92 -10.78
CA GLU A 125 -10.25 9.12 -9.95
C GLU A 125 -11.43 8.23 -10.39
N SER A 126 -11.56 7.97 -11.70
CA SER A 126 -12.62 7.11 -12.25
C SER A 126 -12.46 5.63 -11.91
N ASP A 127 -11.22 5.14 -11.78
CA ASP A 127 -10.95 3.74 -11.44
C ASP A 127 -11.23 3.46 -9.96
N ASN A 128 -10.72 4.33 -9.10
CA ASN A 128 -10.88 4.23 -7.65
C ASN A 128 -10.72 5.60 -7.00
N LYS A 129 -11.84 6.31 -6.81
CA LYS A 129 -11.86 7.66 -6.25
C LYS A 129 -11.23 7.76 -4.86
N TRP A 130 -11.50 6.80 -3.98
CA TRP A 130 -10.91 6.81 -2.64
C TRP A 130 -9.39 6.67 -2.73
N TYR A 131 -8.89 5.68 -3.48
CA TYR A 131 -7.47 5.41 -3.57
C TYR A 131 -6.70 6.52 -4.29
N TYR A 132 -7.30 7.11 -5.34
CA TYR A 132 -6.78 8.32 -5.99
C TYR A 132 -6.59 9.47 -4.98
N ASN A 133 -7.62 9.77 -4.18
CA ASN A 133 -7.55 10.82 -3.17
C ASN A 133 -6.54 10.50 -2.06
N PHE A 134 -6.45 9.25 -1.64
CA PHE A 134 -5.49 8.79 -0.64
C PHE A 134 -4.04 9.01 -1.11
N ILE A 135 -3.71 8.60 -2.34
CA ILE A 135 -2.39 8.84 -2.95
C ILE A 135 -2.16 10.35 -3.14
N ASN A 136 -3.17 11.12 -3.57
CA ASN A 136 -3.04 12.56 -3.74
C ASN A 136 -2.80 13.31 -2.42
N ASN A 137 -3.41 12.86 -1.32
CA ASN A 137 -3.15 13.40 0.02
C ASN A 137 -1.70 13.11 0.44
N PHE A 138 -1.24 11.88 0.24
CA PHE A 138 0.17 11.52 0.46
C PHE A 138 1.11 12.40 -0.39
N LYS A 139 0.80 12.61 -1.67
CA LYS A 139 1.55 13.52 -2.56
C LYS A 139 1.62 14.94 -2.02
N LYS A 140 0.49 15.50 -1.56
CA LYS A 140 0.46 16.87 -1.01
C LYS A 140 1.36 17.03 0.21
N LYS A 141 1.45 16.01 1.05
CA LYS A 141 2.29 16.02 2.26
C LYS A 141 3.77 15.72 2.00
N THR A 142 4.08 14.94 0.96
CA THR A 142 5.43 14.38 0.77
C THR A 142 6.13 14.80 -0.52
N GLY A 143 5.39 15.35 -1.49
CA GLY A 143 5.83 15.54 -2.87
C GLY A 143 5.90 14.25 -3.71
N VAL A 144 5.58 13.08 -3.14
CA VAL A 144 5.67 11.77 -3.80
C VAL A 144 4.27 11.26 -4.17
N PRO A 145 3.93 11.07 -5.46
CA PRO A 145 2.62 10.61 -5.91
C PRO A 145 2.53 9.08 -6.00
N ILE A 146 3.34 8.36 -5.21
CA ILE A 146 3.49 6.91 -5.28
C ILE A 146 3.30 6.33 -3.89
N LEU A 147 2.58 5.22 -3.81
CA LEU A 147 2.57 4.33 -2.64
C LEU A 147 3.11 2.96 -2.99
N LEU A 148 3.73 2.29 -2.02
CA LEU A 148 3.96 0.86 -2.12
C LEU A 148 2.62 0.15 -1.94
N ASN A 149 2.28 -0.72 -2.88
CA ASN A 149 1.08 -1.56 -2.81
C ASN A 149 1.44 -3.04 -2.97
N THR A 150 0.88 -3.87 -2.08
CA THR A 150 0.83 -5.32 -2.24
C THR A 150 -0.52 -5.88 -1.79
N SER A 151 -0.84 -7.09 -2.25
CA SER A 151 -2.05 -7.82 -1.82
C SER A 151 -2.19 -7.88 -0.30
N PHE A 152 -3.40 -7.68 0.24
CA PHE A 152 -3.67 -7.95 1.64
C PHE A 152 -3.96 -9.44 1.83
N ASN A 153 -2.92 -10.16 2.22
CA ASN A 153 -2.89 -11.58 2.54
C ASN A 153 -1.53 -11.92 3.17
N ASP A 154 -1.44 -13.08 3.82
CA ASP A 154 -0.16 -13.76 4.03
C ASP A 154 -0.04 -14.93 3.01
N ARG A 155 0.20 -16.16 3.46
CA ARG A 155 0.29 -17.39 2.65
C ARG A 155 -1.10 -17.95 2.33
N GLU A 156 -2.01 -17.06 1.98
CA GLU A 156 -3.42 -17.33 1.69
C GLU A 156 -3.92 -16.47 0.51
N PRO A 157 -5.12 -16.70 -0.04
CA PRO A 157 -5.74 -15.78 -1.01
C PRO A 157 -5.91 -14.36 -0.47
N ILE A 158 -6.16 -13.39 -1.37
CA ILE A 158 -6.50 -12.02 -0.99
C ILE A 158 -7.72 -12.04 -0.07
N VAL A 159 -7.70 -11.22 0.99
CA VAL A 159 -8.82 -11.17 1.93
C VAL A 159 -10.10 -10.67 1.26
N GLU A 160 -11.23 -11.33 1.51
CA GLU A 160 -12.49 -11.02 0.83
C GLU A 160 -13.57 -10.41 1.75
N SER A 161 -13.66 -10.88 2.99
CA SER A 161 -14.63 -10.40 3.98
C SER A 161 -13.98 -9.59 5.10
N PRO A 162 -14.73 -8.71 5.80
CA PRO A 162 -14.19 -8.00 6.96
C PRO A 162 -13.65 -8.93 8.06
N SER A 163 -14.30 -10.08 8.28
CA SER A 163 -13.83 -11.08 9.25
C SER A 163 -12.53 -11.75 8.80
N HIS A 164 -12.35 -11.99 7.49
CA HIS A 164 -11.11 -12.49 6.92
C HIS A 164 -9.99 -11.45 7.04
N ALA A 165 -10.27 -10.19 6.71
CA ALA A 165 -9.33 -9.08 6.88
C ALA A 165 -8.84 -8.96 8.33
N LEU A 166 -9.76 -9.02 9.30
CA LEU A 166 -9.41 -9.01 10.71
C LEU A 166 -8.56 -10.21 11.09
N LYS A 167 -8.93 -11.42 10.67
CA LYS A 167 -8.14 -12.64 10.94
C LYS A 167 -6.72 -12.54 10.37
N CYS A 168 -6.58 -12.08 9.13
CA CYS A 168 -5.29 -11.87 8.47
C CYS A 168 -4.44 -10.83 9.20
N PHE A 169 -5.04 -9.69 9.56
CA PHE A 169 -4.40 -8.65 10.36
C PHE A 169 -3.91 -9.18 11.71
N MET A 170 -4.74 -9.95 12.42
CA MET A 170 -4.38 -10.54 13.72
C MET A 170 -3.31 -11.63 13.63
N GLY A 171 -3.19 -12.31 12.49
CA GLY A 171 -2.19 -13.35 12.25
C GLY A 171 -0.84 -12.85 11.71
N THR A 172 -0.70 -11.55 11.45
CA THR A 172 0.51 -10.93 10.91
C THR A 172 1.04 -9.88 11.89
N ASN A 173 2.17 -9.22 11.58
CA ASN A 173 2.68 -8.08 12.34
C ASN A 173 2.39 -6.73 11.65
N ILE A 174 1.34 -6.65 10.82
CA ILE A 174 0.84 -5.38 10.28
C ILE A 174 0.42 -4.46 11.44
N ASP A 175 0.75 -3.17 11.33
CA ASP A 175 0.57 -2.18 12.40
C ASP A 175 -0.88 -1.72 12.52
N PHE A 176 -1.51 -1.43 11.38
CA PHE A 176 -2.88 -0.94 11.32
C PHE A 176 -3.73 -1.65 10.28
N LEU A 177 -5.02 -1.84 10.59
CA LEU A 177 -6.07 -2.23 9.65
C LEU A 177 -7.09 -1.09 9.55
N TYR A 178 -7.26 -0.54 8.35
CA TYR A 178 -8.17 0.57 8.07
C TYR A 178 -9.35 0.11 7.19
N PHE A 179 -10.56 0.18 7.77
CA PHE A 179 -11.81 0.03 7.04
C PHE A 179 -12.29 1.40 6.56
N TYR A 180 -11.80 1.81 5.39
CA TYR A 180 -11.86 3.22 4.98
C TYR A 180 -13.27 3.74 4.74
N GLU A 181 -14.19 2.92 4.24
CA GLU A 181 -15.60 3.32 4.04
C GLU A 181 -16.34 3.60 5.36
N HIS A 182 -15.79 3.12 6.47
CA HIS A 182 -16.38 3.24 7.79
C HIS A 182 -15.59 4.16 8.72
N GLY A 183 -14.43 4.68 8.28
CA GLY A 183 -13.55 5.48 9.14
C GLY A 183 -13.12 4.73 10.41
N ILE A 184 -12.93 3.41 10.32
CA ILE A 184 -12.52 2.55 11.44
C ILE A 184 -11.07 2.16 11.26
N LEU A 185 -10.23 2.49 12.24
CA LEU A 185 -8.83 2.11 12.30
C LEU A 185 -8.61 1.17 13.49
N ILE A 186 -7.98 0.03 13.23
CA ILE A 186 -7.65 -0.97 14.24
C ILE A 186 -6.13 -1.05 14.36
N SER A 187 -5.62 -1.03 15.59
CA SER A 187 -4.23 -1.35 15.90
C SER A 187 -4.16 -2.45 16.96
N LYS A 188 -3.01 -3.10 17.10
CA LYS A 188 -2.77 -4.05 18.19
C LYS A 188 -2.33 -3.29 19.44
N GLU A 189 -2.82 -3.68 20.61
CA GLU A 189 -2.23 -3.19 21.86
C GLU A 189 -0.85 -3.84 22.04
N GLU A 190 0.15 -3.04 22.39
CA GLU A 190 1.41 -3.58 22.87
C GLU A 190 1.14 -4.34 24.17
N ILE A 191 1.54 -5.62 24.20
CA ILE A 191 1.56 -6.38 25.45
C ILE A 191 2.66 -5.75 26.30
N LYS A 192 2.28 -4.94 27.29
CA LYS A 192 3.19 -4.42 28.31
C LYS A 192 3.79 -5.54 29.14
#